data_AF-A8MJH3-F1
#
_entry.id   AF-A8MJH3-F1
#
_cell.length_a   1.000
_cell.length_b   1.000
_cell.length_c   1.000
_cell.angle_alpha   90.00
_cell.angle_beta   90.00
_cell.angle_gamma   90.00
#
_symmetry.space_group_name_H-M   'P 1'
#
loop_
_entity.id
_entity.type
_entity.pdbx_description
1 polymer ?
#
loop_
_entity_poly.entity_id
_entity_poly.type
_entity_poly.pdbx_seq_one_letter_code
_entity_poly.pdbx_strand_id
1 'polypeptide(L)'
;MRSSIVTLLILIVFILVAFIANNYTVNSTDNLLSDVALLDEFIMKEEWNEAKEQIDSLKTKWKDIRKIWELYIEHYEMDAIDVTIARLNQYVEIKDRNSALGEMAEFRLLVGHIKEKESFKLGNIL
;
A
#
# COMPACT_ATOMS: atom_id res chain seq x y z
N MET A 1 -30.37 -13.82 -27.81
CA MET A 1 -31.01 -13.08 -26.70
C MET A 1 -30.59 -13.61 -25.33
N ARG A 2 -30.82 -14.89 -24.97
CA ARG A 2 -30.38 -15.44 -23.66
C ARG A 2 -28.86 -15.31 -23.43
N SER A 3 -28.04 -15.67 -24.43
CA SER A 3 -26.58 -15.54 -24.33
C SER A 3 -26.13 -14.09 -24.15
N SER A 4 -26.78 -13.14 -24.82
CA SER A 4 -26.49 -11.71 -24.70
C SER A 4 -26.77 -11.16 -23.30
N ILE A 5 -27.84 -11.64 -22.64
CA ILE A 5 -28.17 -11.26 -21.25
C ILE A 5 -27.12 -11.82 -20.29
N VAL A 6 -26.68 -13.07 -20.48
CA VAL A 6 -25.64 -13.69 -19.66
C VAL A 6 -24.31 -12.94 -19.80
N THR A 7 -23.90 -12.59 -21.02
CA THR A 7 -22.68 -11.79 -21.26
C THR A 7 -22.77 -10.43 -20.58
N LEU A 8 -23.93 -9.74 -20.67
CA LEU A 8 -24.14 -8.46 -20.02
C LEU A 8 -24.03 -8.58 -18.49
N LEU A 9 -24.61 -9.63 -17.90
CA LEU A 9 -24.51 -9.88 -16.46
C LEU A 9 -23.06 -10.10 -16.02
N ILE A 10 -22.30 -10.90 -16.75
CA ILE A 10 -20.88 -11.13 -16.47
C ILE A 10 -20.10 -9.80 -16.53
N LEU A 11 -20.35 -8.98 -17.55
CA LEU A 11 -19.69 -7.67 -17.67
C LEU A 11 -20.00 -6.76 -16.48
N ILE A 12 -21.26 -6.71 -16.03
CA ILE A 12 -21.65 -5.92 -14.86
C ILE A 12 -20.90 -6.41 -13.62
N VAL A 13 -20.77 -7.72 -13.42
CA VAL A 13 -20.01 -8.29 -12.30
C VAL A 13 -18.54 -7.88 -12.38
N PHE A 14 -17.91 -7.94 -13.55
CA PHE A 14 -16.52 -7.49 -13.73
C PHE A 14 -16.33 -6.01 -13.37
N ILE A 15 -17.23 -5.15 -13.83
CA ILE A 15 -17.17 -3.70 -13.52
C ILE A 15 -17.32 -3.47 -12.01
N LEU A 16 -18.24 -4.18 -11.36
CA LEU A 16 -18.42 -4.08 -9.90
C LEU A 16 -17.18 -4.54 -9.14
N VAL A 17 -16.59 -5.67 -9.52
CA VAL A 17 -15.35 -6.18 -8.89
C VAL A 17 -14.20 -5.19 -9.08
N ALA A 18 -14.02 -4.66 -10.29
CA ALA A 18 -12.99 -3.66 -10.57
C ALA A 18 -13.19 -2.38 -9.72
N PHE A 19 -14.42 -1.93 -9.57
CA PHE A 19 -14.73 -0.77 -8.72
C PHE A 19 -14.42 -1.04 -7.24
N ILE A 20 -14.79 -2.22 -6.73
CA ILE A 20 -14.48 -2.62 -5.34
C ILE A 20 -12.96 -2.69 -5.13
N ALA A 21 -12.23 -3.34 -6.04
CA ALA A 21 -10.77 -3.47 -5.98
C ALA A 21 -10.09 -2.09 -6.00
N ASN A 22 -10.57 -1.18 -6.86
CA ASN A 22 -10.07 0.18 -6.94
C ASN A 22 -10.24 0.93 -5.61
N ASN A 23 -11.44 0.94 -5.04
CA ASN A 23 -11.71 1.61 -3.76
C ASN A 23 -10.86 1.01 -2.64
N TYR A 24 -10.72 -0.32 -2.61
CA TYR A 24 -9.86 -0.99 -1.65
C TYR A 24 -8.40 -0.54 -1.80
N THR A 25 -7.89 -0.45 -3.02
CA THR A 25 -6.51 -0.01 -3.31
C THR A 25 -6.27 1.42 -2.85
N VAL A 26 -7.17 2.35 -3.19
CA VAL A 26 -7.06 3.75 -2.76
C VAL A 26 -7.09 3.87 -1.23
N ASN A 27 -8.01 3.19 -0.57
CA ASN A 27 -8.11 3.24 0.89
C ASN A 27 -6.91 2.57 1.58
N SER A 28 -6.42 1.44 1.06
CA SER A 28 -5.25 0.74 1.62
C SER A 28 -3.97 1.54 1.43
N THR A 29 -3.75 2.15 0.26
CA THR A 29 -2.62 3.06 0.03
C THR A 29 -2.67 4.27 0.97
N ASP A 30 -3.84 4.89 1.15
CA ASP A 30 -3.99 6.02 2.09
C ASP A 30 -3.70 5.63 3.54
N ASN A 31 -4.15 4.45 3.98
CA ASN A 31 -3.84 3.94 5.31
C ASN A 31 -2.34 3.70 5.49
N LEU A 32 -1.67 3.09 4.52
CA LEU A 32 -0.22 2.85 4.56
C LEU A 32 0.58 4.17 4.60
N LEU A 33 0.18 5.16 3.78
CA LEU A 33 0.83 6.47 3.77
C LEU A 33 0.62 7.22 5.10
N SER A 34 -0.56 7.12 5.69
CA SER A 34 -0.85 7.68 7.01
C SER A 34 -0.03 7.00 8.12
N ASP A 35 0.10 5.68 8.07
CA ASP A 35 0.89 4.93 9.06
C ASP A 35 2.38 5.29 8.98
N VAL A 36 2.91 5.46 7.77
CA VAL A 36 4.29 5.94 7.58
C VAL A 36 4.44 7.41 7.98
N ALA A 37 3.42 8.26 7.78
CA ALA A 37 3.48 9.65 8.27
C ALA A 37 3.58 9.70 9.80
N LEU A 38 2.79 8.88 10.50
CA LEU A 38 2.84 8.81 11.96
C LEU A 38 4.20 8.26 12.47
N LEU A 39 4.74 7.26 11.77
CA LEU A 39 6.08 6.75 12.07
C LEU A 39 7.16 7.84 11.92
N ASP A 40 6.98 8.76 10.97
CA ASP A 40 7.90 9.89 10.75
C ASP A 40 7.92 10.81 11.96
N GLU A 41 6.74 11.12 12.49
CA GLU A 41 6.60 11.97 13.67
C GLU A 41 7.33 11.37 14.88
N PHE A 42 7.20 10.06 15.11
CA PHE A 42 7.90 9.38 16.20
C PHE A 42 9.41 9.37 15.99
N ILE A 43 9.89 9.07 14.78
CA ILE A 43 11.33 9.06 14.46
C ILE A 43 11.93 10.47 14.56
N MET A 44 11.20 11.50 14.13
CA MET A 44 11.62 12.90 14.22
C MET A 44 11.76 13.39 15.65
N LYS A 45 10.92 12.89 16.57
CA LYS A 45 10.96 13.19 18.01
C LYS A 45 11.87 12.25 18.81
N GLU A 46 12.50 11.29 18.15
CA GLU A 46 13.30 10.23 18.80
C GLU A 46 12.50 9.37 19.80
N GLU A 47 11.18 9.25 19.58
CA GLU A 47 10.24 8.42 20.34
C GLU A 47 10.33 6.96 19.83
N TRP A 48 11.45 6.31 20.12
CA TRP A 48 11.81 5.02 19.50
C TRP A 48 10.91 3.85 19.91
N ASN A 49 10.31 3.88 21.10
CA ASN A 49 9.40 2.82 21.53
C ASN A 49 8.10 2.91 20.74
N GLU A 50 7.57 4.11 20.57
CA GLU A 50 6.38 4.43 19.79
C GLU A 50 6.63 4.17 18.30
N ALA A 51 7.80 4.55 17.78
CA ALA A 51 8.23 4.21 16.43
C ALA A 51 8.26 2.69 16.22
N LYS A 52 8.72 1.94 17.23
CA LYS A 52 8.80 0.48 17.18
C LYS A 52 7.41 -0.17 17.17
N GLU A 53 6.49 0.31 18.01
CA GLU A 53 5.09 -0.14 17.98
C GLU A 53 4.43 0.19 16.63
N GLN A 54 4.69 1.38 16.09
CA GLN A 54 4.11 1.83 14.84
C GLN A 54 4.62 1.03 13.63
N ILE A 55 5.91 0.69 13.56
CA ILE A 55 6.44 -0.15 12.46
C ILE A 55 5.92 -1.59 12.54
N ASP A 56 5.70 -2.15 13.73
CA ASP A 56 5.09 -3.47 13.88
C ASP A 56 3.59 -3.49 13.51
N SER A 57 2.88 -2.39 13.81
CA SER A 57 1.51 -2.16 13.33
C SER A 57 1.46 -2.07 11.80
N LEU A 58 2.37 -1.28 11.19
CA LEU A 58 2.50 -1.16 9.74
C LEU A 58 2.77 -2.52 9.08
N LYS A 59 3.71 -3.32 9.62
CA LYS A 59 4.01 -4.68 9.14
C LYS A 59 2.78 -5.60 9.17
N THR A 60 2.01 -5.53 10.25
CA THR A 60 0.81 -6.36 10.41
C THR A 60 -0.26 -5.96 9.39
N LYS A 61 -0.54 -4.67 9.25
CA LYS A 61 -1.49 -4.16 8.26
C LYS A 61 -1.05 -4.47 6.83
N TRP A 62 0.23 -4.28 6.53
CA TRP A 62 0.80 -4.60 5.22
C TRP A 62 0.59 -6.07 4.86
N LYS A 63 0.81 -7.00 5.81
CA LYS A 63 0.59 -8.42 5.58
C LYS A 63 -0.85 -8.75 5.16
N ASP A 64 -1.84 -8.03 5.69
CA ASP A 64 -3.24 -8.24 5.32
C ASP A 64 -3.61 -7.55 4.00
N ILE A 65 -3.08 -6.36 3.74
CA ILE A 65 -3.24 -5.65 2.46
C ILE A 65 -2.61 -6.46 1.31
N ARG A 66 -1.39 -6.95 1.51
CA ARG A 66 -0.64 -7.75 0.54
C ARG A 66 -1.44 -8.96 0.05
N LYS A 67 -2.09 -9.71 0.94
CA LYS A 67 -2.90 -10.88 0.54
C LYS A 67 -4.01 -10.54 -0.47
N ILE A 68 -4.57 -9.33 -0.36
CA ILE A 68 -5.63 -8.87 -1.26
C ILE A 68 -5.01 -8.31 -2.53
N TRP A 69 -3.92 -7.55 -2.41
CA TRP A 69 -3.18 -7.01 -3.56
C TRP A 69 -2.60 -8.11 -4.44
N GLU A 70 -2.15 -9.23 -3.88
CA GLU A 70 -1.65 -10.41 -4.61
C GLU A 70 -2.63 -10.98 -5.65
N LEU A 71 -3.91 -10.62 -5.57
CA LEU A 71 -4.92 -11.05 -6.54
C LEU A 71 -4.90 -10.25 -7.85
N TYR A 72 -4.37 -9.03 -7.86
CA TYR A 72 -4.45 -8.13 -9.02
C TYR A 72 -3.32 -7.10 -9.19
N ILE A 73 -2.42 -6.94 -8.21
CA ILE A 73 -1.24 -6.05 -8.29
C ILE A 73 0.00 -6.89 -8.58
N GLU A 74 0.92 -6.30 -9.34
CA GLU A 74 2.16 -6.94 -9.77
C GLU A 74 3.07 -7.31 -8.59
N HIS A 75 3.60 -8.54 -8.59
CA HIS A 75 4.41 -9.06 -7.49
C HIS A 75 5.63 -8.20 -7.17
N TYR A 76 6.30 -7.65 -8.19
CA TYR A 76 7.51 -6.85 -7.98
C TYR A 76 7.24 -5.55 -7.20
N GLU A 77 6.04 -4.97 -7.29
CA GLU A 77 5.65 -3.76 -6.55
C GLU A 77 5.49 -4.09 -5.06
N MET A 78 4.91 -5.24 -4.75
CA MET A 78 4.75 -5.73 -3.38
C MET A 78 6.08 -6.14 -2.76
N ASP A 79 6.93 -6.84 -3.51
CA ASP A 79 8.24 -7.28 -3.04
C ASP A 79 9.15 -6.09 -2.70
N ALA A 80 9.07 -5.00 -3.45
CA ALA A 80 9.78 -3.75 -3.15
C ALA A 80 9.30 -3.15 -1.81
N ILE A 81 7.99 -3.16 -1.55
CA ILE A 81 7.42 -2.68 -0.28
C ILE A 81 7.88 -3.57 0.88
N ASP A 82 7.93 -4.90 0.71
CA ASP A 82 8.42 -5.80 1.76
C ASP A 82 9.86 -5.48 2.17
N VAL A 83 10.73 -5.31 1.18
CA VAL A 83 12.15 -4.98 1.41
C VAL A 83 12.25 -3.65 2.15
N THR A 84 11.48 -2.65 1.72
CA THR A 84 11.48 -1.32 2.33
C THR A 84 10.99 -1.37 3.78
N ILE A 85 9.90 -2.10 4.07
CA ILE A 85 9.41 -2.29 5.44
C ILE A 85 10.43 -3.04 6.31
N ALA A 86 11.10 -4.06 5.77
CA ALA A 86 12.10 -4.83 6.50
C ALA A 86 13.30 -3.95 6.90
N ARG A 87 13.79 -3.13 5.97
CA ARG A 87 14.86 -2.15 6.23
C ARG A 87 14.42 -1.10 7.23
N LEU A 88 13.24 -0.52 7.03
CA LEU A 88 12.68 0.49 7.92
C LEU A 88 12.56 -0.03 9.36
N ASN A 89 12.09 -1.28 9.53
CA ASN A 89 12.08 -1.94 10.83
C ASN A 89 13.49 -2.05 11.42
N GLN A 90 14.48 -2.49 10.65
CA GLN A 90 15.86 -2.59 11.14
C GLN A 90 16.41 -1.22 11.57
N TYR A 91 16.14 -0.16 10.82
CA TYR A 91 16.60 1.19 11.15
C TYR A 91 15.94 1.75 12.40
N VAL A 92 14.65 1.45 12.62
CA VAL A 92 13.98 1.77 13.89
C VAL A 92 14.62 1.02 15.07
N GLU A 93 14.95 -0.27 14.91
CA GLU A 93 15.59 -1.09 15.97
C GLU A 93 16.96 -0.54 16.38
N ILE A 94 17.78 -0.15 15.40
CA ILE A 94 19.12 0.41 15.67
C ILE A 94 19.10 1.92 15.92
N LYS A 95 17.92 2.55 15.91
CA LYS A 95 17.71 3.99 16.11
C LYS A 95 18.45 4.87 15.10
N ASP A 96 18.58 4.38 13.87
CA ASP A 96 19.19 5.14 12.77
C ASP A 96 18.14 6.01 12.07
N ARG A 97 18.00 7.23 12.57
CA ARG A 97 17.07 8.22 12.05
C ARG A 97 17.28 8.51 10.57
N ASN A 98 18.52 8.74 10.13
CA ASN A 98 18.77 9.21 8.77
C ASN A 98 18.44 8.13 7.73
N SER A 99 18.84 6.89 8.00
CA SER A 99 18.51 5.76 7.13
C SER A 99 17.01 5.46 7.13
N ALA A 100 16.35 5.54 8.31
CA ALA A 100 14.90 5.36 8.39
C ALA A 100 14.15 6.40 7.55
N LEU A 101 14.52 7.68 7.63
CA LEU A 101 13.89 8.74 6.83
C LEU A 101 14.06 8.53 5.31
N GLY A 102 15.22 8.01 4.88
CA GLY A 102 15.47 7.63 3.49
C GLY A 102 14.53 6.53 3.02
N GLU A 103 14.43 5.43 3.78
CA GLU A 103 13.54 4.31 3.46
C GLU A 103 12.06 4.72 3.49
N MET A 104 11.67 5.64 4.37
CA MET A 104 10.30 6.16 4.39
C MET A 104 9.96 6.96 3.14
N ALA A 105 10.92 7.69 2.57
CA ALA A 105 10.71 8.36 1.30
C ALA A 105 10.53 7.34 0.16
N GLU A 106 11.33 6.28 0.14
CA GLU A 106 11.17 5.17 -0.82
C GLU A 106 9.80 4.49 -0.66
N PHE A 107 9.38 4.19 0.57
CA PHE A 107 8.07 3.62 0.85
C PHE A 107 6.92 4.48 0.30
N ARG A 108 6.97 5.79 0.55
CA ARG A 108 5.95 6.73 0.06
C ARG A 108 5.89 6.76 -1.46
N LEU A 109 7.03 6.69 -2.13
CA LEU A 109 7.08 6.63 -3.59
C LEU A 109 6.46 5.33 -4.12
N LEU A 110 6.83 4.19 -3.55
CA LEU A 110 6.29 2.88 -3.96
C LEU A 110 4.77 2.82 -3.78
N VAL A 111 4.27 3.18 -2.58
CA VAL A 111 2.83 3.17 -2.29
C VAL A 111 2.09 4.23 -3.10
N GLY A 112 2.68 5.41 -3.27
CA GLY A 112 2.13 6.49 -4.09
C GLY A 112 1.97 6.10 -5.56
N HIS A 113 2.98 5.42 -6.14
CA HIS A 113 2.90 4.92 -7.51
C HIS A 113 1.77 3.91 -7.69
N ILE A 114 1.58 2.97 -6.74
CA ILE A 114 0.47 2.02 -6.79
C ILE A 114 -0.86 2.78 -6.73
N LYS A 115 -1.00 3.74 -5.81
CA LYS A 115 -2.21 4.58 -5.71
C LYS A 115 -2.50 5.28 -7.03
N GLU A 116 -1.50 5.89 -7.65
CA GLU A 116 -1.65 6.61 -8.90
C GLU A 116 -2.03 5.69 -10.04
N LYS A 117 -1.29 4.60 -10.23
CA LYS A 117 -1.48 3.59 -11.29
C LYS A 117 -2.85 2.92 -11.21
N GLU A 118 -3.26 2.54 -10.01
CA GLU A 118 -4.52 1.81 -9.83
C GLU A 118 -5.72 2.75 -9.70
N SER A 119 -5.54 4.04 -9.37
CA SER A 119 -6.66 4.98 -9.24
C SER A 119 -7.45 5.13 -10.54
N PHE A 120 -8.78 5.07 -10.44
CA PHE A 120 -9.67 5.18 -11.59
C PHE A 120 -9.77 6.64 -12.03
N LYS A 121 -8.73 7.12 -12.72
CA LYS A 121 -8.68 8.45 -13.33
C LYS A 121 -8.81 8.29 -14.84
N LEU A 122 -9.52 9.21 -15.49
CA LEU A 122 -9.66 9.21 -16.96
C LEU A 122 -8.30 9.16 -17.67
N GLY A 123 -7.24 9.73 -17.08
CA GLY A 123 -5.87 9.67 -17.61
C GLY A 123 -5.17 8.32 -17.50
N ASN A 124 -5.67 7.37 -16.71
CA ASN A 124 -5.12 5.99 -16.63
C ASN A 124 -5.87 5.01 -17.54
N ILE A 125 -6.97 5.43 -18.15
CA ILE A 125 -7.82 4.62 -19.05
C ILE A 125 -7.55 4.95 -20.53
N LEU A 126 -6.96 6.12 -20.80
CA LEU A 126 -6.71 6.69 -22.13
C LEU A 126 -5.24 6.55 -22.56
#